data_AF-A0A973JQS3-F1
#
_entry.id   AF-A0A973JQS3-F1
#
_cell.length_a   1.000
_cell.length_b   1.000
_cell.length_c   1.000
_cell.angle_alpha   90.00
_cell.angle_beta   90.00
_cell.angle_gamma   90.00
#
_symmetry.space_group_name_H-M   'P 1'
#
loop_
_entity.id
_entity.type
_entity.pdbx_description
1 polymer ?
#
loop_
_entity_poly.entity_id
_entity_poly.type
_entity_poly.pdbx_seq_one_letter_code
_entity_poly.pdbx_strand_id
1 'polypeptide(L)'
;MRILVTGGAGFLGSHLCERLLKDGHEVVCLDNFFTGRRKNLHPYLTNPDFELVRHDVVEPILLEVDRIYHLACPASPVHYQYNPVKTIKTNVLGTHNMLGLAKRTRARFLLASTSEVYGDPK
;
A
#
# COMPACT_ATOMS: atom_id res chain seq x y z
N MET A 1 0.88 8.74 -15.56
CA MET A 1 0.40 9.03 -14.19
C MET A 1 1.40 8.46 -13.22
N ARG A 2 1.64 9.15 -12.11
CA ARG A 2 2.44 8.64 -11.00
C ARG A 2 1.53 8.06 -9.92
N ILE A 3 1.68 6.77 -9.65
CA ILE A 3 0.73 5.98 -8.84
C ILE A 3 1.44 5.40 -7.62
N LEU A 4 0.89 5.69 -6.44
CA LEU A 4 1.34 5.10 -5.18
C LEU A 4 0.60 3.79 -4.90
N VAL A 5 1.35 2.74 -4.58
CA VAL A 5 0.83 1.47 -4.06
C VAL A 5 1.44 1.22 -2.68
N THR A 6 0.67 1.43 -1.61
CA THR A 6 1.12 1.08 -0.26
C THR A 6 0.87 -0.41 -0.01
N GLY A 7 1.78 -1.12 0.64
CA GLY A 7 1.70 -2.59 0.72
C GLY A 7 2.07 -3.25 -0.62
N GLY A 8 2.79 -2.53 -1.48
CA GLY A 8 3.11 -2.96 -2.85
C GLY A 8 4.04 -4.18 -2.91
N ALA A 9 4.75 -4.53 -1.84
CA ALA A 9 5.54 -5.76 -1.77
C ALA A 9 4.74 -6.97 -1.23
N GLY A 10 3.46 -6.77 -0.88
CA GLY A 10 2.51 -7.83 -0.53
C GLY A 10 2.02 -8.63 -1.74
N PHE A 11 1.15 -9.61 -1.51
CA PHE A 11 0.63 -10.49 -2.56
C PHE A 11 -0.12 -9.73 -3.66
N LEU A 12 -1.24 -9.07 -3.31
CA LEU A 12 -2.00 -8.28 -4.27
C LEU A 12 -1.22 -7.06 -4.78
N GLY A 13 -0.47 -6.41 -3.88
CA GLY A 13 0.31 -5.22 -4.18
C GLY A 13 1.31 -5.43 -5.32
N SER A 14 2.06 -6.54 -5.31
CA SER A 14 3.09 -6.77 -6.34
C SER A 14 2.50 -7.04 -7.72
N HIS A 15 1.37 -7.75 -7.78
CA HIS A 15 0.64 -7.97 -9.04
C HIS A 15 0.01 -6.67 -9.56
N LEU A 16 -0.46 -5.80 -8.67
CA LEU A 16 -0.96 -4.48 -9.07
C LEU A 16 0.17 -3.61 -9.61
N CYS A 17 1.33 -3.56 -8.95
CA CYS A 17 2.51 -2.85 -9.44
C CYS A 17 2.89 -3.32 -10.85
N GLU A 18 2.96 -4.64 -11.07
CA GLU A 18 3.24 -5.22 -12.39
C GLU A 18 2.26 -4.73 -13.45
N ARG A 19 0.95 -4.78 -13.14
CA ARG A 19 -0.08 -4.39 -14.08
C ARG A 19 0.02 -2.91 -14.45
N LEU A 20 0.19 -2.04 -13.45
CA LEU A 20 0.29 -0.59 -13.64
C LEU A 20 1.53 -0.20 -14.47
N LEU A 21 2.67 -0.86 -14.26
CA LEU A 21 3.86 -0.68 -15.07
C LEU A 21 3.62 -1.10 -16.53
N LYS A 22 2.96 -2.25 -16.76
CA LYS A 22 2.58 -2.70 -18.11
C LYS A 22 1.62 -1.75 -18.83
N ASP A 23 0.79 -1.04 -18.07
CA ASP A 23 -0.11 -0.02 -18.60
C ASP A 23 0.61 1.36 -18.82
N GLY A 24 1.93 1.44 -18.61
CA GLY A 24 2.76 2.62 -18.89
C GLY A 24 2.68 3.70 -17.81
N HIS A 25 2.50 3.32 -16.55
CA HIS A 25 2.47 4.25 -15.42
C HIS A 25 3.78 4.23 -14.63
N GLU A 26 4.12 5.36 -14.03
CA GLU A 26 5.15 5.43 -13.00
C GLU A 26 4.56 4.91 -11.68
N VAL A 27 5.22 3.93 -11.05
CA VAL A 27 4.72 3.25 -9.85
C VAL A 27 5.68 3.47 -8.70
N VAL A 28 5.16 4.07 -7.62
CA VAL A 28 5.83 4.17 -6.33
C VAL A 28 5.30 3.07 -5.43
N CYS A 29 6.11 2.06 -5.16
CA CYS A 29 5.81 1.01 -4.20
C CYS A 29 6.28 1.43 -2.79
N LEU A 30 5.35 1.50 -1.84
CA LEU A 30 5.63 1.84 -0.45
C LEU A 30 5.37 0.64 0.45
N ASP A 31 6.40 0.12 1.13
CA ASP A 31 6.27 -1.07 1.98
C ASP A 31 7.33 -1.11 3.10
N ASN A 32 6.93 -1.50 4.32
CA ASN A 32 7.84 -1.69 5.45
C ASN A 32 8.40 -3.12 5.55
N PHE A 33 7.95 -4.02 4.68
CA PHE A 33 8.28 -5.46 4.64
C PHE A 33 7.89 -6.23 5.91
N PHE A 34 6.84 -5.78 6.62
CA PHE A 34 6.35 -6.52 7.78
C PHE A 34 5.83 -7.91 7.41
N THR A 35 5.00 -7.98 6.37
CA THR A 35 4.55 -9.25 5.75
C THR A 35 4.92 -9.35 4.27
N GLY A 36 5.20 -8.21 3.62
CA GLY A 36 5.67 -8.14 2.24
C GLY A 36 7.08 -8.69 2.08
N ARG A 37 7.44 -9.09 0.85
CA ARG A 37 8.78 -9.63 0.55
C ARG A 37 9.38 -8.89 -0.63
N ARG A 38 10.62 -8.39 -0.45
CA ARG A 38 11.37 -7.70 -1.53
C ARG A 38 11.48 -8.52 -2.81
N LYS A 39 11.54 -9.86 -2.68
CA LYS A 39 11.58 -10.77 -3.83
C LYS A 39 10.39 -10.65 -4.79
N ASN A 40 9.23 -10.22 -4.30
CA ASN A 40 8.04 -10.00 -5.13
C ASN A 40 8.23 -8.82 -6.10
N LEU A 41 9.21 -7.95 -5.85
CA LEU A 41 9.50 -6.75 -6.63
C LEU A 41 10.76 -6.88 -7.50
N HIS A 42 11.54 -7.95 -7.34
CA HIS A 42 12.79 -8.15 -8.09
C HIS A 42 12.68 -7.89 -9.61
N PRO A 43 11.61 -8.31 -10.29
CA PRO A 43 11.47 -8.06 -11.73
C PRO A 43 11.42 -6.58 -12.13
N TYR A 44 11.11 -5.67 -11.20
CA TYR A 44 10.86 -4.25 -11.48
C TYR A 44 11.91 -3.31 -10.89
N LEU A 45 12.84 -3.81 -10.07
CA LEU A 45 13.80 -2.95 -9.34
C LEU A 45 14.73 -2.13 -10.25
N THR A 46 14.90 -2.53 -11.50
CA THR A 46 15.71 -1.81 -12.50
C THR A 46 14.87 -1.05 -13.51
N ASN A 47 13.54 -1.07 -13.39
CA ASN A 47 12.65 -0.33 -14.28
C ASN A 47 12.70 1.16 -13.88
N PRO A 48 12.99 2.09 -14.81
CA PRO A 48 13.05 3.52 -14.52
C PRO A 48 11.72 4.10 -14.03
N ASP A 49 10.59 3.48 -14.40
CA ASP A 49 9.25 3.89 -13.98
C ASP A 49 8.83 3.25 -12.66
N PHE A 50 9.73 2.53 -11.97
CA PHE A 50 9.44 1.88 -10.69
C PHE A 50 10.33 2.42 -9.56
N GLU A 51 9.70 2.94 -8.51
CA GLU A 51 10.36 3.44 -7.32
C GLU A 51 9.97 2.58 -6.10
N LEU A 52 10.95 2.03 -5.38
CA LEU A 52 10.71 1.32 -4.13
C LEU A 52 11.10 2.19 -2.94
N VAL A 53 10.11 2.53 -2.11
CA VAL A 53 10.28 3.28 -0.87
C VAL A 53 10.04 2.36 0.32
N ARG A 54 11.09 2.07 1.10
CA ARG A 54 10.94 1.37 2.38
C ARG A 54 10.42 2.34 3.42
N HIS A 55 9.12 2.26 3.74
CA HIS A 55 8.46 3.21 4.64
C HIS A 55 7.26 2.55 5.33
N ASP A 56 6.98 2.96 6.57
CA ASP A 56 5.78 2.56 7.29
C ASP A 56 4.71 3.65 7.15
N VAL A 57 3.51 3.28 6.70
CA VAL A 57 2.41 4.23 6.46
C VAL A 57 1.98 5.00 7.72
N VAL A 58 2.30 4.50 8.92
CA VAL A 58 2.06 5.22 10.18
C VAL A 58 2.87 6.51 10.29
N GLU A 59 3.98 6.61 9.57
CA GLU A 59 4.80 7.81 9.48
C GLU A 59 4.34 8.66 8.28
N PRO A 60 4.25 10.00 8.42
CA PRO A 60 3.94 10.88 7.30
C PRO A 60 4.96 10.76 6.16
N ILE A 61 4.48 10.95 4.92
CA ILE A 61 5.34 11.02 3.74
C ILE A 61 4.81 12.08 2.76
N LEU A 62 5.74 12.76 2.10
CA LEU A 62 5.44 13.75 1.07
C LEU A 62 5.86 13.18 -0.29
N LEU A 63 4.88 12.99 -1.15
CA LEU A 63 5.03 12.55 -2.54
C LEU A 63 4.07 13.32 -3.41
N GLU A 64 4.38 13.46 -4.70
CA GLU A 64 3.50 13.98 -5.73
C GLU A 64 2.97 12.81 -6.56
N VAL A 65 1.66 12.53 -6.45
CA VAL A 65 1.02 11.35 -7.08
C VAL A 65 -0.40 11.68 -7.53
N ASP A 66 -0.84 11.03 -8.60
CA ASP A 66 -2.17 11.19 -9.19
C ASP A 66 -3.19 10.20 -8.59
N ARG A 67 -2.72 9.04 -8.15
CA ARG A 67 -3.56 7.96 -7.60
C ARG A 67 -2.86 7.24 -6.46
N ILE A 68 -3.65 6.76 -5.51
CA ILE A 68 -3.20 6.00 -4.35
C ILE A 68 -4.05 4.74 -4.25
N TYR A 69 -3.42 3.58 -4.34
CA TYR A 69 -3.98 2.29 -3.98
C TYR A 69 -3.47 1.90 -2.60
N HIS A 70 -4.34 2.01 -1.60
CA HIS A 70 -3.99 1.76 -0.20
C HIS A 70 -4.27 0.31 0.21
N LEU A 71 -3.25 -0.54 0.10
CA LEU A 71 -3.28 -1.97 0.45
C LEU A 71 -2.40 -2.31 1.68
N ALA A 72 -1.81 -1.32 2.35
CA ALA A 72 -0.92 -1.56 3.49
C ALA A 72 -1.72 -1.97 4.73
N CYS A 73 -1.91 -3.27 4.93
CA CYS A 73 -2.52 -3.84 6.12
C CYS A 73 -2.07 -5.31 6.30
N PRO A 74 -1.83 -5.80 7.53
CA PRO A 74 -1.67 -7.23 7.76
C PRO A 74 -2.98 -7.97 7.45
N ALA A 75 -3.01 -8.77 6.39
CA ALA A 75 -4.26 -9.35 5.86
C ALA A 75 -4.69 -10.69 6.48
N SER A 76 -3.77 -11.46 7.08
CA SER A 76 -4.08 -12.78 7.65
C SER A 76 -4.42 -12.68 9.15
N PRO A 77 -5.42 -13.43 9.66
CA PRO A 77 -5.75 -13.49 11.09
C PRO A 77 -4.55 -13.67 12.00
N VAL A 78 -3.66 -14.59 11.65
CA VAL A 78 -2.44 -14.85 12.41
C VAL A 78 -1.56 -13.60 12.53
N HIS A 79 -1.46 -12.82 11.45
CA HIS A 79 -0.58 -11.65 11.39
C HIS A 79 -1.21 -10.40 12.03
N TYR A 80 -2.51 -10.17 11.87
CA TYR A 80 -3.16 -9.00 12.46
C TYR A 80 -3.43 -9.18 13.97
N GLN A 81 -3.61 -10.43 14.44
CA GLN A 81 -3.79 -10.74 15.87
C GLN A 81 -2.47 -10.76 16.64
N TYR A 82 -1.34 -11.02 15.96
CA TYR A 82 -0.02 -11.04 16.60
C TYR A 82 0.35 -9.69 17.25
N ASN A 83 0.02 -8.58 16.60
CA ASN A 83 0.24 -7.24 17.14
C ASN A 83 -0.96 -6.33 16.85
N PRO A 84 -2.00 -6.38 17.70
CA PRO A 84 -3.23 -5.62 17.48
C PRO A 84 -3.00 -4.10 17.52
N VAL A 85 -2.05 -3.63 18.33
CA VAL A 85 -1.68 -2.21 18.39
C VAL A 85 -1.12 -1.75 17.05
N LYS A 86 -0.20 -2.52 16.45
CA LYS A 86 0.35 -2.22 15.12
C LYS A 86 -0.74 -2.26 14.05
N THR A 87 -1.60 -3.29 14.08
CA THR A 87 -2.74 -3.39 13.16
C THR A 87 -3.63 -2.15 13.21
N ILE A 88 -4.02 -1.68 14.40
CA ILE A 88 -4.85 -0.48 14.55
C ILE A 88 -4.12 0.75 14.04
N LYS A 89 -2.85 0.95 14.44
CA LYS A 89 -2.06 2.11 13.96
C LYS A 89 -1.94 2.11 12.44
N THR A 90 -1.61 0.98 11.82
CA THR A 90 -1.48 0.86 10.37
C THR A 90 -2.81 1.17 9.67
N ASN A 91 -3.94 0.61 10.13
CA ASN A 91 -5.24 0.83 9.48
C ASN A 91 -5.78 2.25 9.71
N VAL A 92 -5.63 2.81 10.91
CA VAL A 92 -6.22 4.12 11.25
C VAL A 92 -5.26 5.27 10.92
N LEU A 93 -4.06 5.29 11.53
CA LEU A 93 -3.09 6.35 11.31
C LEU A 93 -2.50 6.28 9.90
N GLY A 94 -2.24 5.07 9.40
CA GLY A 94 -1.78 4.90 8.02
C GLY A 94 -2.78 5.42 7.00
N THR A 95 -4.07 5.07 7.13
CA THR A 95 -5.13 5.61 6.27
C THR A 95 -5.24 7.13 6.44
N HIS A 96 -5.18 7.66 7.67
CA HIS A 96 -5.20 9.11 7.92
C HIS A 96 -4.09 9.84 7.16
N ASN A 97 -2.85 9.35 7.25
CA ASN A 97 -1.71 9.93 6.55
C ASN A 97 -1.88 9.88 5.03
N MET A 98 -2.35 8.75 4.48
CA MET A 98 -2.53 8.60 3.04
C MET A 98 -3.72 9.44 2.51
N LEU A 99 -4.78 9.63 3.30
CA LEU A 99 -5.85 10.56 2.98
C LEU A 99 -5.36 12.02 3.02
N GLY A 100 -4.49 12.36 3.97
CA GLY A 100 -3.82 13.68 4.02
C GLY A 100 -2.97 13.94 2.78
N LEU A 101 -2.20 12.93 2.35
CA LEU A 101 -1.47 12.93 1.09
C LEU A 101 -2.41 13.13 -0.11
N ALA A 102 -3.47 12.32 -0.21
CA ALA A 102 -4.45 12.40 -1.29
C ALA A 102 -5.11 13.78 -1.38
N LYS A 103 -5.48 14.37 -0.23
CA LYS A 103 -6.05 15.71 -0.16
C LYS A 103 -5.09 16.77 -0.69
N ARG A 104 -3.81 16.68 -0.32
CA ARG A 104 -2.77 17.65 -0.73
C ARG A 104 -2.52 17.60 -2.24
N THR A 105 -2.37 16.40 -2.81
CA THR A 105 -2.05 16.22 -4.23
C THR A 105 -3.29 16.12 -5.13
N ARG A 106 -4.49 16.12 -4.54
CA ARG A 106 -5.78 15.82 -5.21
C ARG A 106 -5.79 14.43 -5.86
N ALA A 107 -5.02 13.49 -5.32
CA ALA A 107 -4.97 12.13 -5.83
C ALA A 107 -6.31 11.41 -5.63
N ARG A 108 -6.69 10.57 -6.59
CA ARG A 108 -7.78 9.61 -6.38
C ARG A 108 -7.31 8.51 -5.43
N PHE A 109 -8.08 8.23 -4.38
CA PHE A 109 -7.76 7.25 -3.36
C PHE A 109 -8.66 6.02 -3.45
N LEU A 110 -8.07 4.82 -3.42
CA LEU A 110 -8.77 3.55 -3.28
C LEU A 110 -8.31 2.87 -1.99
N LEU A 111 -9.28 2.46 -1.17
CA LEU A 111 -9.04 1.67 0.05
C LEU A 111 -9.34 0.19 -0.20
N ALA A 112 -8.37 -0.69 0.05
CA ALA A 112 -8.62 -2.12 0.13
C ALA A 112 -9.27 -2.46 1.47
N SER A 113 -10.59 -2.31 1.56
CA SER A 113 -11.39 -2.72 2.71
C SER A 113 -11.57 -4.25 2.74
N THR A 114 -12.42 -4.75 3.63
CA THR A 114 -12.61 -6.19 3.87
C THR A 114 -14.06 -6.50 4.18
N SER A 115 -14.50 -7.73 3.90
CA SER A 115 -15.80 -8.25 4.34
C SER A 115 -15.93 -8.33 5.85
N GLU A 116 -14.83 -8.34 6.61
CA GLU A 116 -14.84 -8.37 8.08
C GLU A 116 -15.58 -7.18 8.70
N VAL A 117 -15.81 -6.09 7.95
CA VAL A 117 -16.65 -4.97 8.42
C VAL A 117 -18.10 -5.39 8.69
N TYR A 118 -18.55 -6.50 8.11
CA TYR A 118 -19.88 -7.06 8.34
C TYR A 118 -19.96 -7.94 9.59
N GLY A 119 -18.83 -8.29 10.20
CA GLY A 119 -18.77 -9.20 11.35
C GLY A 119 -19.13 -10.63 10.95
N ASP A 120 -20.05 -11.24 11.71
CA ASP A 120 -20.48 -12.62 11.51
C ASP A 120 -21.62 -12.69 10.47
N PRO A 121 -21.36 -13.19 9.24
CA PRO A 121 -22.39 -13.32 8.22
C PRO A 121 -23.34 -14.46 8.59
N LYS A 122 -24.61 -14.13 8.81
CA LYS A 122 -25.70 -15.10 8.89
C LYS A 122 -26.23 -15.46 7.51
#